data_AF-A0A1B2EJE4-F1
#
_entry.id   AF-A0A1B2EJE4-F1
#
_cell.length_a   1.000
_cell.length_b   1.000
_cell.length_c   1.000
_cell.angle_alpha   90.00
_cell.angle_beta   90.00
_cell.angle_gamma   90.00
#
_symmetry.space_group_name_H-M   'P 1'
#
loop_
_entity.id
_entity.type
_entity.pdbx_description
1 polymer ?
#
loop_
_entity_poly.entity_id
_entity_poly.type
_entity_poly.pdbx_seq_one_letter_code
_entity_poly.pdbx_strand_id
1 'polypeptide(L)'
;MRIMVVAAIVSSLALPMAVSAEAQTRLPRTSPAERTTDDINRRIQQDQRILGVEQDVRSQSNRIRQNIERDRMFANPPPVPLPSRRGTCPAGSVSCF
;
A
#
# COMPACT_ATOMS: atom_id res chain seq x y z
N MET A 1 60.53 -18.59 -35.77
CA MET A 1 60.72 -18.23 -34.35
C MET A 1 60.18 -16.84 -33.99
N ARG A 2 60.42 -15.79 -34.79
CA ARG A 2 59.96 -14.42 -34.47
C ARG A 2 58.45 -14.27 -34.26
N ILE A 3 57.63 -15.01 -35.02
CA ILE A 3 56.16 -14.93 -34.96
C ILE A 3 55.60 -15.55 -33.66
N MET A 4 56.19 -16.65 -33.20
CA MET A 4 55.81 -17.29 -31.92
C MET A 4 56.09 -16.39 -30.72
N VAL A 5 57.18 -15.62 -30.77
CA VAL A 5 57.54 -14.65 -29.72
C VAL A 5 56.54 -13.50 -29.68
N VAL A 6 56.13 -12.97 -30.84
CA VAL A 6 55.12 -11.91 -30.90
C VAL A 6 53.76 -12.40 -30.39
N ALA A 7 53.36 -13.62 -30.75
CA ALA A 7 52.10 -14.21 -30.27
C ALA A 7 52.09 -14.39 -28.74
N ALA A 8 53.22 -14.82 -28.15
CA ALA A 8 53.36 -14.97 -26.70
C ALA A 8 53.32 -13.62 -25.95
N ILE A 9 53.87 -12.56 -26.56
CA ILE A 9 53.84 -11.21 -25.98
C ILE A 9 52.42 -10.64 -26.04
N VAL A 10 51.74 -10.77 -27.18
CA VAL A 10 50.36 -10.28 -27.35
C VAL A 10 49.38 -11.04 -26.46
N SER A 11 49.56 -12.36 -26.29
CA SER A 11 48.72 -13.14 -25.37
C SER A 11 48.98 -12.77 -23.91
N SER A 12 50.20 -12.42 -23.52
CA SER A 12 50.52 -11.94 -22.17
C SER A 12 49.94 -10.55 -21.84
N LEU A 13 49.75 -9.70 -22.86
CA LEU A 13 49.06 -8.40 -22.70
C LEU A 13 47.53 -8.52 -22.67
N ALA A 14 46.98 -9.63 -23.16
CA ALA A 14 45.55 -9.89 -23.17
C ALA A 14 45.03 -10.58 -21.89
N LEU A 15 45.91 -10.94 -20.95
CA LEU A 15 45.45 -11.33 -19.62
C LEU A 15 44.96 -10.07 -18.88
N PRO A 16 43.69 -9.99 -18.45
CA PRO A 16 43.23 -8.93 -17.59
C PRO A 16 43.80 -9.15 -16.17
N MET A 17 45.10 -8.88 -16.01
CA MET A 17 45.73 -8.74 -14.71
C MET A 17 45.35 -7.38 -14.15
N ALA A 18 44.21 -7.33 -13.47
CA ALA A 18 43.86 -6.39 -12.39
C ALA A 18 42.35 -6.12 -12.40
N VAL A 19 41.55 -7.14 -12.05
CA VAL A 19 40.29 -6.82 -11.35
C VAL A 19 40.69 -6.60 -9.90
N SER A 20 40.67 -5.33 -9.51
CA SER A 20 41.01 -4.75 -8.21
C SER A 20 40.69 -5.66 -7.02
N ALA A 21 41.70 -6.32 -6.44
CA ALA A 21 41.58 -7.03 -5.16
C ALA A 21 41.26 -6.08 -3.98
N GLU A 22 41.40 -4.76 -4.21
CA GLU A 22 41.09 -3.68 -3.27
C GLU A 22 39.59 -3.53 -2.99
N ALA A 23 38.72 -4.15 -3.79
CA ALA A 23 37.27 -4.11 -3.59
C ALA A 23 36.77 -5.01 -2.44
N GLN A 24 37.59 -5.93 -1.93
CA GLN A 24 37.15 -6.95 -0.96
C GLN A 24 37.48 -6.64 0.51
N THR A 25 38.27 -5.61 0.79
CA THR A 25 38.74 -5.29 2.16
C THR A 25 37.90 -4.23 2.87
N ARG A 26 36.82 -3.74 2.24
CA ARG A 26 35.91 -2.81 2.91
C ARG A 26 34.89 -3.59 3.73
N LEU A 27 35.22 -3.80 5.01
CA LEU A 27 34.26 -4.25 5.99
C LEU A 27 33.01 -3.37 5.90
N PRO A 28 31.82 -3.97 5.87
CA PRO A 28 30.61 -3.19 5.82
C PRO A 28 30.53 -2.24 7.02
N ARG A 29 30.19 -0.98 6.74
CA ARG A 29 30.10 0.08 7.76
C ARG A 29 29.04 -0.19 8.83
N THR A 30 28.09 -1.06 8.53
CA THR A 30 26.93 -1.38 9.38
C THR A 30 27.01 -2.83 9.82
N SER A 31 26.74 -3.08 11.09
CA SER A 31 26.61 -4.43 11.61
C SER A 31 25.42 -5.17 10.95
N PRO A 32 25.43 -6.52 10.94
CA PRO A 32 24.27 -7.29 10.48
C PRO A 32 22.98 -6.94 11.23
N ALA A 33 23.08 -6.70 12.54
CA ALA A 33 21.95 -6.34 13.40
C ALA A 33 21.36 -4.96 13.03
N GLU A 34 22.19 -3.97 12.73
CA GLU A 34 21.72 -2.67 12.27
C GLU A 34 20.97 -2.78 10.94
N ARG A 35 21.50 -3.57 10.00
CA ARG A 35 20.80 -3.79 8.72
C ARG A 35 19.46 -4.48 8.89
N THR A 36 19.36 -5.50 9.76
CA THR A 36 18.09 -6.16 10.01
C THR A 36 17.07 -5.20 10.60
N THR A 37 17.52 -4.32 11.50
CA THR A 37 16.63 -3.33 12.14
C THR A 37 16.15 -2.30 11.13
N ASP A 38 17.05 -1.83 10.24
CA ASP A 38 16.72 -0.89 9.18
C ASP A 38 15.75 -1.50 8.16
N ASP A 39 15.94 -2.76 7.77
CA ASP A 39 15.02 -3.49 6.89
C ASP A 39 13.63 -3.65 7.51
N ILE A 40 13.57 -4.02 8.80
CA ILE A 40 12.31 -4.13 9.54
C ILE A 40 11.59 -2.79 9.60
N ASN A 41 12.29 -1.70 9.95
CA ASN A 41 11.68 -0.37 9.98
C ASN A 41 11.14 0.06 8.62
N ARG A 42 11.89 -0.25 7.55
CA ARG A 42 11.46 0.05 6.18
C ARG A 42 10.20 -0.71 5.81
N ARG A 43 10.10 -1.99 6.18
CA ARG A 43 8.89 -2.81 6.00
C ARG A 43 7.71 -2.27 6.81
N ILE A 44 7.91 -1.92 8.07
CA ILE A 44 6.85 -1.36 8.93
C ILE A 44 6.29 -0.07 8.31
N GLN A 45 7.15 0.83 7.81
CA GLN A 45 6.69 2.06 7.15
C GLN A 45 5.90 1.78 5.88
N GLN A 46 6.30 0.78 5.10
CA GLN A 46 5.56 0.35 3.91
C GLN A 46 4.19 -0.24 4.28
N ASP A 47 4.13 -1.11 5.28
CA ASP A 47 2.89 -1.72 5.76
C ASP A 47 1.91 -0.68 6.30
N GLN A 48 2.41 0.30 7.07
CA GLN A 48 1.58 1.42 7.57
C GLN A 48 0.98 2.24 6.42
N ARG A 49 1.75 2.48 5.35
CA ARG A 49 1.23 3.19 4.17
C ARG A 49 0.13 2.38 3.49
N ILE A 50 0.29 1.07 3.36
CA ILE A 50 -0.71 0.18 2.75
C ILE A 50 -1.99 0.16 3.59
N LEU A 51 -1.87 0.00 4.91
CA LEU A 51 -3.00 0.00 5.83
C LEU A 51 -3.79 1.31 5.77
N GLY A 52 -3.10 2.45 5.69
CA GLY A 52 -3.74 3.76 5.55
C GLY A 52 -4.56 3.88 4.25
N VAL A 53 -4.03 3.39 3.13
CA VAL A 53 -4.76 3.37 1.85
C VAL A 53 -5.97 2.46 1.92
N GLU A 54 -5.85 1.28 2.53
CA GLU A 54 -6.95 0.34 2.63
C GLU A 54 -8.10 0.89 3.49
N GLN A 55 -7.77 1.60 4.57
CA GLN A 55 -8.75 2.27 5.42
C GLN A 55 -9.49 3.40 4.68
N ASP A 56 -8.77 4.20 3.87
CA ASP A 56 -9.39 5.24 3.04
C ASP A 56 -10.34 4.64 2.00
N VAL A 57 -9.93 3.58 1.30
CA VAL A 57 -10.77 2.87 0.32
C VAL A 57 -12.05 2.34 0.97
N ARG A 58 -11.94 1.72 2.15
CA ARG A 58 -13.12 1.23 2.90
C ARG A 58 -14.06 2.38 3.30
N SER A 59 -13.49 3.49 3.77
CA SER A 59 -14.26 4.69 4.13
C SER A 59 -15.02 5.26 2.93
N GLN A 60 -14.33 5.44 1.79
CA GLN A 60 -14.94 5.95 0.56
C GLN A 60 -16.04 5.02 0.04
N SER A 61 -15.80 3.71 0.05
CA SER A 61 -16.79 2.71 -0.35
C SER A 61 -18.06 2.79 0.49
N ASN A 62 -17.93 2.91 1.81
CA ASN A 62 -19.07 3.07 2.71
C ASN A 62 -19.85 4.36 2.43
N ARG A 63 -19.15 5.47 2.16
CA ARG A 63 -19.78 6.75 1.81
C ARG A 63 -20.56 6.67 0.51
N ILE A 64 -20.01 6.01 -0.51
CA ILE A 64 -20.70 5.78 -1.79
C ILE A 64 -21.97 4.95 -1.56
N ARG A 65 -21.87 3.87 -0.77
CA ARG A 65 -23.03 3.02 -0.43
C ARG A 65 -24.16 3.83 0.23
N GLN A 66 -23.83 4.66 1.20
CA GLN A 66 -24.80 5.53 1.89
C GLN A 66 -25.43 6.55 0.93
N ASN A 67 -24.64 7.15 0.04
CA ASN A 67 -25.17 8.08 -0.95
C ASN A 67 -26.16 7.39 -1.89
N ILE A 68 -25.82 6.20 -2.42
CA ILE A 68 -26.72 5.41 -3.26
C ILE A 68 -28.00 5.04 -2.51
N GLU A 69 -27.89 4.67 -1.24
CA GLU A 69 -29.04 4.33 -0.41
C GLU A 69 -29.96 5.54 -0.21
N ARG A 70 -29.40 6.71 0.10
CA ARG A 70 -30.16 7.97 0.14
C ARG A 70 -30.85 8.25 -1.18
N ASP A 71 -30.12 8.19 -2.29
CA ASP A 71 -30.66 8.52 -3.60
C ASP A 71 -31.82 7.59 -3.97
N ARG A 72 -31.73 6.30 -3.59
CA ARG A 72 -32.85 5.35 -3.70
C ARG A 72 -34.04 5.73 -2.82
N MET A 73 -33.81 6.15 -1.57
CA MET A 73 -34.89 6.61 -0.70
C MET A 73 -35.61 7.85 -1.25
N PHE A 74 -34.91 8.74 -1.96
CA PHE A 74 -35.56 9.90 -2.59
C PHE A 74 -36.22 9.57 -3.93
N ALA A 75 -35.63 8.66 -4.72
CA ALA A 75 -36.15 8.28 -6.02
C ALA A 75 -37.36 7.33 -5.94
N ASN A 76 -37.40 6.46 -4.94
CA ASN A 76 -38.51 5.57 -4.63
C ASN A 76 -38.62 5.49 -3.11
N PRO A 77 -39.29 6.46 -2.46
CA PRO A 77 -39.50 6.40 -1.02
C PRO A 77 -40.20 5.08 -0.70
N PRO A 78 -39.64 4.25 0.20
CA PRO A 78 -40.37 3.11 0.70
C PRO A 78 -41.70 3.62 1.26
N PRO A 79 -42.81 2.89 1.07
CA PRO A 79 -44.07 3.28 1.68
C PRO A 79 -43.81 3.42 3.17
N VAL A 80 -43.84 4.67 3.66
CA VAL A 80 -43.81 4.95 5.09
C VAL A 80 -44.92 4.10 5.67
N PRO A 81 -44.65 3.17 6.60
CA PRO A 81 -45.73 2.54 7.31
C PRO A 81 -46.47 3.69 7.99
N LEU A 82 -47.69 4.00 7.52
CA LEU A 82 -48.60 4.83 8.28
C LEU A 82 -48.53 4.27 9.70
N PRO A 83 -48.30 5.09 10.74
CA PRO A 83 -48.32 4.59 12.10
C PRO A 83 -49.65 3.87 12.25
N SER A 84 -49.57 2.54 12.39
CA SER A 84 -50.73 1.67 12.51
C SER A 84 -51.65 2.33 13.53
N ARG A 85 -52.86 2.71 13.09
CA ARG A 85 -53.91 3.27 13.94
C ARG A 85 -54.10 2.38 15.16
N ARG A 86 -53.39 2.66 16.24
CA ARG A 86 -53.83 2.47 17.61
C ARG A 86 -53.95 3.88 18.17
N GLY A 87 -55.15 4.45 18.03
CA GLY A 87 -55.48 5.81 18.48
C GLY A 87 -55.38 6.88 17.39
N THR A 88 -56.31 6.87 16.42
CA THR A 88 -56.49 8.03 15.53
C THR A 88 -56.99 9.20 16.37
N CYS A 89 -56.21 10.26 16.47
CA CYS A 89 -56.73 11.55 16.92
C CYS A 89 -56.94 12.48 15.74
N PRO A 90 -58.12 13.11 15.64
CA PRO A 90 -58.45 13.98 14.53
C PRO A 90 -57.62 15.28 14.59
N ALA A 91 -57.47 15.92 13.42
CA ALA A 91 -56.75 17.18 13.31
C ALA A 91 -57.37 18.26 14.23
N GLY A 92 -56.55 18.82 15.14
CA GLY A 92 -56.97 19.81 16.14
C GLY A 92 -56.82 19.38 17.61
N SER A 93 -56.38 18.15 17.89
CA SER A 93 -56.19 17.66 19.27
C SER A 93 -54.80 17.99 19.83
N VAL A 94 -54.73 18.40 21.11
CA VAL A 94 -53.48 18.81 21.79
C VAL A 94 -52.78 17.63 22.50
N SER A 95 -53.45 16.50 22.76
CA SER A 95 -52.78 15.28 23.25
C SER A 95 -53.68 14.05 23.12
N CYS A 96 -53.07 12.90 22.84
CA CYS A 96 -53.72 11.60 22.85
C CYS A 96 -52.86 10.63 23.65
N PHE A 97 -53.45 10.08 24.70
CA PHE A 97 -52.81 9.16 25.65
C PHE A 97 -52.91 7.72 25.18
#